data_AF-A0ABD5YU93-F1
#
_entry.id   AF-A0ABD5YU93-F1
#
_cell.length_a   1.000
_cell.length_b   1.000
_cell.length_c   1.000
_cell.angle_alpha   90.00
_cell.angle_beta   90.00
_cell.angle_gamma   90.00
#
_symmetry.space_group_name_H-M   'P 1'
#
loop_
_entity.id
_entity.type
_entity.pdbx_description
1 polymer ?
#
loop_
_entity_poly.entity_id
_entity_poly.type
_entity_poly.pdbx_seq_one_letter_code
_entity_poly.pdbx_strand_id
1 'polypeptide(L)'
;MRLDTVAADIPTNRDWNAHWIWTGDDPRPNNAYYYVRTEFELDELSDLTLYVTADTRYKLFVNGERVGEGPMQSQPFYKYYDTYDLDEFLDSGRNCVAAVINYSGTMEDTRGGFLAELANGGDERLVTDESWRITEADAWERDTFETSFNQRPRIRNTTTQDRRPTGGLKSDSTTGTGVLP
;
A
#
# COMPACT_ATOMS: atom_id res chain seq x y z
N MET A 1 -44.60 2.13 19.65
CA MET A 1 -43.85 1.56 18.52
C MET A 1 -42.63 0.88 19.12
N ARG A 2 -42.68 -0.44 19.33
CA ARG A 2 -41.53 -1.21 19.81
C ARG A 2 -40.58 -1.35 18.62
N LEU A 3 -39.33 -0.92 18.81
CA LEU A 3 -38.25 -1.30 17.90
C LEU A 3 -37.93 -2.74 18.26
N ASP A 4 -38.46 -3.68 17.48
CA ASP A 4 -37.98 -5.05 17.52
C ASP A 4 -36.53 -4.98 17.02
N THR A 5 -35.59 -5.22 17.92
CA THR A 5 -34.18 -5.35 17.59
C THR A 5 -34.06 -6.52 16.62
N VAL A 6 -34.02 -6.20 15.34
CA VAL A 6 -33.36 -7.07 14.37
C VAL A 6 -31.91 -7.13 14.83
N ALA A 7 -31.57 -8.16 15.58
CA ALA A 7 -30.22 -8.73 15.55
C ALA A 7 -30.04 -9.20 14.10
N ALA A 8 -29.81 -8.24 13.21
CA ALA A 8 -29.54 -8.47 11.81
C ALA A 8 -28.20 -9.18 11.80
N ASP A 9 -28.27 -10.51 11.79
CA ASP A 9 -27.26 -11.47 11.31
C ASP A 9 -25.85 -10.85 11.25
N ILE A 10 -25.32 -10.45 12.40
CA ILE A 10 -23.98 -9.89 12.46
C ILE A 10 -23.08 -11.10 12.26
N PRO A 11 -22.37 -11.22 11.13
CA PRO A 11 -21.56 -12.39 10.88
C PRO A 11 -20.58 -12.54 12.06
N THR A 12 -20.50 -13.76 12.59
CA THR A 12 -19.54 -14.10 13.64
C THR A 12 -18.13 -13.77 13.14
N ASN A 13 -17.25 -13.39 14.07
CA ASN A 13 -15.85 -13.14 13.75
C ASN A 13 -15.30 -14.34 12.97
N ARG A 14 -14.65 -14.09 11.82
CA ARG A 14 -14.02 -15.15 11.04
C ARG A 14 -12.85 -15.71 11.84
N ASP A 15 -12.78 -17.03 11.95
CA ASP A 15 -11.57 -17.71 12.41
C ASP A 15 -10.58 -17.73 11.25
N TRP A 16 -9.51 -16.95 11.37
CA TRP A 16 -8.43 -16.86 10.37
C TRP A 16 -7.33 -17.87 10.69
N ASN A 17 -6.81 -18.56 9.68
CA ASN A 17 -5.53 -19.27 9.82
C ASN A 17 -4.38 -18.51 9.15
N ALA A 18 -4.68 -17.46 8.37
CA ALA A 18 -3.70 -16.52 7.87
C ALA A 18 -3.07 -15.64 8.97
N HIS A 19 -1.83 -15.22 8.74
CA HIS A 19 -1.06 -14.38 9.66
C HIS A 19 -0.77 -13.01 9.04
N TRP A 20 -0.75 -11.98 9.87
CA TRP A 20 -0.31 -10.65 9.43
C TRP A 20 1.17 -10.69 9.06
N ILE A 21 1.49 -10.29 7.83
CA ILE A 21 2.87 -10.25 7.33
C ILE A 21 3.30 -8.81 7.04
N TRP A 22 4.57 -8.52 7.35
CA TRP A 22 5.20 -7.22 7.11
C TRP A 22 6.73 -7.37 7.02
N THR A 23 7.42 -6.36 6.48
CA THR A 23 8.88 -6.31 6.43
C THR A 23 9.42 -4.91 6.70
N GLY A 24 10.67 -4.83 7.16
CA GLY A 24 11.35 -3.59 7.54
C GLY A 24 11.46 -3.39 9.04
N ASP A 25 12.49 -2.65 9.46
CA ASP A 25 12.79 -2.39 10.88
C ASP A 25 11.77 -1.42 11.51
N ASP A 26 11.23 -0.50 10.71
CA ASP A 26 10.18 0.42 11.13
C ASP A 26 8.79 -0.19 10.85
N PRO A 27 8.00 -0.51 11.89
CA PRO A 27 6.63 -1.00 11.70
C PRO A 27 5.63 0.11 11.34
N ARG A 28 6.05 1.39 11.36
CA ARG A 28 5.20 2.55 11.09
C ARG A 28 5.89 3.58 10.17
N PRO A 29 6.37 3.17 8.98
CA PRO A 29 7.03 4.10 8.07
C PRO A 29 6.04 5.14 7.56
N ASN A 30 6.49 6.37 7.32
CA ASN A 30 5.62 7.41 6.79
C ASN A 30 5.38 7.20 5.28
N ASN A 31 4.11 7.20 4.85
CA ASN A 31 3.67 7.12 3.46
C ASN A 31 4.50 6.13 2.61
N ALA A 32 4.47 4.86 2.99
CA ALA A 32 5.30 3.82 2.38
C ALA A 32 4.46 2.88 1.51
N TYR A 33 5.08 2.43 0.42
CA TYR A 33 4.50 1.43 -0.46
C TYR A 33 5.32 0.15 -0.41
N TYR A 34 4.65 -1.00 -0.48
CA TYR A 34 5.28 -2.31 -0.49
C TYR A 34 4.67 -3.19 -1.56
N TYR A 35 5.51 -3.97 -2.23
CA TYR A 35 5.09 -5.06 -3.08
C TYR A 35 5.05 -6.33 -2.25
N VAL A 36 3.93 -7.05 -2.29
CA VAL A 36 3.78 -8.38 -1.71
C VAL A 36 3.38 -9.34 -2.82
N ARG A 37 3.99 -10.52 -2.88
CA ARG A 37 3.64 -11.56 -3.85
C ARG A 37 3.88 -12.96 -3.33
N THR A 38 3.11 -13.90 -3.82
CA THR A 38 3.35 -15.32 -3.68
C THR A 38 2.90 -16.08 -4.93
N GLU A 39 3.38 -17.29 -5.07
CA GLU A 39 3.00 -18.21 -6.14
C GLU A 39 2.61 -19.55 -5.51
N PHE A 40 1.60 -20.19 -6.07
CA PHE A 40 1.04 -21.43 -5.55
C PHE A 40 0.42 -22.23 -6.70
N GLU A 41 0.19 -23.52 -6.46
CA GLU A 41 -0.43 -24.42 -7.45
C GLU A 41 -1.85 -24.78 -7.02
N LEU A 42 -2.77 -24.82 -7.99
CA LEU A 42 -4.16 -25.23 -7.81
C LEU A 42 -4.52 -26.33 -8.81
N ASP A 43 -5.03 -27.46 -8.33
CA ASP A 43 -5.50 -28.52 -9.22
C ASP A 43 -6.95 -28.28 -9.68
N GLU A 44 -7.80 -27.75 -8.79
CA GLU A 44 -9.23 -27.56 -9.02
C GLU A 44 -9.63 -26.08 -8.86
N LEU A 45 -10.46 -25.61 -9.79
CA LEU A 45 -11.03 -24.26 -9.81
C LEU A 45 -12.52 -24.35 -9.50
N SER A 46 -12.89 -24.14 -8.23
CA SER A 46 -14.27 -24.06 -7.81
C SER A 46 -14.38 -23.39 -6.45
N ASP A 47 -15.33 -22.48 -6.28
CA ASP A 47 -15.68 -21.85 -5.02
C ASP A 47 -14.49 -21.15 -4.34
N LEU A 48 -13.59 -20.55 -5.13
CA LEU A 48 -12.37 -19.89 -4.67
C LEU A 48 -12.66 -18.47 -4.20
N THR A 49 -12.81 -18.32 -2.89
CA THR A 49 -13.05 -17.03 -2.26
C THR A 49 -11.79 -16.52 -1.55
N LEU A 50 -11.32 -15.34 -1.94
CA LEU A 50 -10.24 -14.63 -1.27
C LEU A 50 -10.80 -13.63 -0.27
N TYR A 51 -10.29 -13.70 0.95
CA TYR A 51 -10.46 -12.69 1.98
C TYR A 51 -9.17 -11.92 2.12
N VAL A 52 -9.23 -10.59 2.09
CA VAL A 52 -8.02 -9.76 2.09
C VAL A 52 -8.21 -8.46 2.85
N THR A 53 -7.18 -8.05 3.57
CA THR A 53 -7.09 -6.73 4.19
C THR A 53 -5.65 -6.26 4.28
N ALA A 54 -5.47 -4.97 4.52
CA ALA A 54 -4.17 -4.38 4.73
C ALA A 54 -4.29 -3.20 5.68
N ASP A 55 -3.16 -2.86 6.29
CA ASP A 55 -3.00 -1.57 6.95
C ASP A 55 -1.99 -0.75 6.11
N THR A 56 -2.39 0.31 5.40
CA THR A 56 -3.69 1.00 5.45
C THR A 56 -4.57 0.72 4.23
N ARG A 57 -3.98 0.46 3.06
CA ARG A 57 -4.66 0.17 1.80
C ARG A 57 -3.90 -0.86 0.98
N TYR A 58 -4.57 -1.60 0.12
CA TYR A 58 -3.98 -2.48 -0.87
C TYR A 58 -4.61 -2.28 -2.26
N LYS A 59 -3.86 -2.67 -3.29
CA LYS A 59 -4.36 -2.96 -4.65
C LYS A 59 -3.99 -4.39 -4.98
N LEU A 60 -4.98 -5.22 -5.29
CA LEU A 60 -4.82 -6.66 -5.49
C LEU A 60 -4.73 -7.01 -6.98
N PHE A 61 -3.82 -7.93 -7.29
CA PHE A 61 -3.59 -8.47 -8.62
C PHE A 61 -3.50 -10.00 -8.55
N VAL A 62 -4.11 -10.68 -9.51
CA VAL A 62 -4.05 -12.14 -9.68
C VAL A 62 -3.63 -12.41 -11.12
N ASN A 63 -2.57 -13.18 -11.33
CA ASN A 63 -2.01 -13.50 -12.65
C ASN A 63 -1.73 -12.26 -13.53
N GLY A 64 -1.49 -11.10 -12.90
CA GLY A 64 -1.22 -9.82 -13.57
C GLY A 64 -2.47 -8.97 -13.85
N GLU A 65 -3.67 -9.52 -13.66
CA GLU A 65 -4.94 -8.79 -13.77
C GLU A 65 -5.30 -8.11 -12.44
N ARG A 66 -5.85 -6.89 -12.49
CA ARG A 66 -6.26 -6.14 -11.29
C ARG A 66 -7.65 -6.60 -10.85
N VAL A 67 -7.73 -7.21 -9.67
CA VAL A 67 -8.99 -7.69 -9.08
C VAL A 67 -9.72 -6.59 -8.32
N GLY A 68 -9.00 -5.83 -7.49
CA GLY A 68 -9.65 -4.90 -6.57
C GLY A 68 -8.72 -3.97 -5.80
N GLU A 69 -9.32 -3.11 -4.99
CA GLU A 69 -8.61 -2.23 -4.06
C GLU A 69 -9.43 -2.03 -2.78
N GLY A 70 -8.72 -1.86 -1.67
CA GLY A 70 -9.32 -1.76 -0.35
C GLY A 70 -8.25 -1.57 0.74
N PRO A 71 -8.52 -2.00 1.99
CA PRO A 71 -9.87 -2.12 2.50
C PRO A 71 -10.53 -0.74 2.59
N MET A 72 -11.85 -0.74 2.75
CA MET A 72 -12.58 0.45 3.21
C MET A 72 -11.96 0.94 4.53
N GLN A 73 -11.83 2.25 4.70
CA GLN A 73 -11.27 2.81 5.92
C GLN A 73 -12.08 2.36 7.13
N SER A 74 -11.37 1.88 8.15
CA SER A 74 -11.96 1.37 9.38
C SER A 74 -11.23 1.91 10.62
N GLN A 75 -11.78 1.68 11.80
CA GLN A 75 -11.08 1.98 13.04
C GLN A 75 -9.95 0.96 13.25
N PRO A 76 -8.80 1.32 13.87
CA PRO A 76 -7.69 0.39 14.10
C PRO A 76 -8.09 -0.89 14.84
N PHE A 77 -9.03 -0.79 15.79
CA PHE A 77 -9.52 -1.90 16.59
C PHE A 77 -10.63 -2.74 15.93
N TYR A 78 -11.20 -2.24 14.83
CA TYR A 78 -12.26 -2.91 14.06
C TYR A 78 -11.89 -2.86 12.58
N LYS A 79 -10.97 -3.75 12.17
CA LYS A 79 -10.48 -3.82 10.79
C LYS A 79 -11.52 -4.48 9.88
N TYR A 80 -11.80 -3.83 8.75
CA TYR A 80 -12.57 -4.44 7.67
C TYR A 80 -11.65 -5.27 6.78
N TYR A 81 -12.22 -6.31 6.19
CA TYR A 81 -11.61 -7.08 5.11
C TYR A 81 -12.60 -7.13 3.95
N ASP A 82 -12.07 -7.28 2.76
CA ASP A 82 -12.87 -7.46 1.56
C ASP A 82 -12.87 -8.93 1.15
N THR A 83 -13.90 -9.30 0.38
CA THR A 83 -14.10 -10.64 -0.14
C THR A 83 -14.20 -10.58 -1.66
N TYR A 84 -13.43 -11.41 -2.36
CA TYR A 84 -13.46 -11.54 -3.81
C TYR A 84 -13.66 -13.00 -4.21
N ASP A 85 -14.55 -13.21 -5.17
CA ASP A 85 -14.59 -14.46 -5.93
C ASP A 85 -13.47 -14.43 -6.97
N LEU A 86 -12.58 -15.42 -6.94
CA LEU A 86 -11.41 -15.53 -7.79
C LEU A 86 -11.52 -16.61 -8.88
N ASP A 87 -12.67 -17.26 -9.02
CA ASP A 87 -12.85 -18.37 -9.97
C ASP A 87 -12.48 -17.97 -11.42
N GLU A 88 -12.76 -16.73 -11.82
CA GLU A 88 -12.45 -16.21 -13.17
C GLU A 88 -11.01 -15.69 -13.34
N PHE A 89 -10.26 -15.52 -12.25
CA PHE A 89 -8.91 -14.95 -12.27
C PHE A 89 -7.79 -16.01 -12.14
N LEU A 90 -8.16 -17.23 -11.73
CA LEU A 90 -7.25 -18.32 -11.44
C LEU A 90 -7.28 -19.40 -12.53
N ASP A 91 -6.13 -20.01 -12.76
CA ASP A 91 -5.93 -21.09 -13.73
C ASP A 91 -5.60 -22.40 -13.01
N SER A 92 -5.86 -23.55 -13.64
CA SER A 92 -5.32 -24.82 -13.15
C SER A 92 -3.79 -24.83 -13.31
N GLY A 93 -3.08 -25.24 -12.28
CA GLY A 93 -1.63 -25.20 -12.18
C GLY A 93 -1.14 -23.97 -11.42
N ARG A 94 -0.07 -23.33 -11.91
CA ARG A 94 0.64 -22.27 -11.20
C ARG A 94 -0.05 -20.92 -11.33
N ASN A 95 -0.38 -20.33 -10.19
CA ASN A 95 -0.96 -19.00 -10.07
C ASN A 95 -0.05 -18.07 -9.29
N CYS A 96 -0.25 -16.76 -9.46
CA CYS A 96 0.44 -15.72 -8.73
C CYS A 96 -0.56 -14.72 -8.16
N VAL A 97 -0.50 -14.49 -6.85
CA VAL A 97 -1.22 -13.39 -6.18
C VAL A 97 -0.20 -12.34 -5.78
N ALA A 98 -0.48 -11.09 -6.12
CA ALA A 98 0.34 -9.96 -5.77
C ALA A 98 -0.53 -8.79 -5.26
N ALA A 99 0.02 -7.98 -4.37
CA ALA A 99 -0.61 -6.73 -3.99
C ALA A 99 0.40 -5.60 -3.83
N VAL A 100 -0.07 -4.38 -4.04
CA VAL A 100 0.63 -3.15 -3.67
C VAL A 100 -0.01 -2.63 -2.41
N ILE A 101 0.71 -2.63 -1.30
CA ILE A 101 0.24 -2.09 -0.02
C ILE A 101 0.68 -0.64 0.08
N ASN A 102 -0.22 0.24 0.48
CA ASN A 102 0.08 1.60 0.94
C ASN A 102 -0.17 1.65 2.45
N TYR A 103 0.89 1.91 3.21
CA TYR A 103 0.79 2.27 4.61
C TYR A 103 0.96 3.79 4.74
N SER A 104 -0.11 4.50 5.12
CA SER A 104 -0.10 5.96 5.15
C SER A 104 0.72 6.51 6.32
N GLY A 105 0.78 5.79 7.45
CA GLY A 105 1.40 6.27 8.69
C GLY A 105 0.64 7.40 9.39
N THR A 106 -0.55 7.78 8.91
CA THR A 106 -1.31 8.94 9.41
C THR A 106 -2.29 8.61 10.54
N MET A 107 -2.59 7.32 10.74
CA MET A 107 -3.53 6.88 11.78
C MET A 107 -2.77 6.32 12.97
N GLU A 108 -3.05 6.86 14.16
CA GLU A 108 -2.55 6.31 15.42
C GLU A 108 -2.97 4.84 15.58
N ASP A 109 -2.14 4.08 16.31
CA ASP A 109 -2.35 2.65 16.60
C ASP A 109 -2.42 1.68 15.41
N THR A 110 -2.11 2.14 14.20
CA THR A 110 -1.87 1.27 13.04
C THR A 110 -0.42 0.82 12.95
N ARG A 111 -0.14 -0.26 12.23
CA ARG A 111 1.20 -0.74 11.86
C ARG A 111 1.11 -1.34 10.48
N GLY A 112 2.18 -1.26 9.68
CA GLY A 112 2.19 -1.88 8.37
C GLY A 112 1.86 -3.36 8.45
N GLY A 113 0.99 -3.84 7.57
CA GLY A 113 0.58 -5.23 7.57
C GLY A 113 -0.31 -5.59 6.39
N PHE A 114 -0.26 -6.87 6.02
CA PHE A 114 -1.12 -7.48 5.02
C PHE A 114 -1.60 -8.84 5.51
N LEU A 115 -2.85 -9.16 5.23
CA LEU A 115 -3.49 -10.42 5.60
C LEU A 115 -4.34 -10.87 4.42
N ALA A 116 -4.15 -12.11 3.98
CA ALA A 116 -4.96 -12.71 2.93
C ALA A 116 -5.12 -14.21 3.13
N GLU A 117 -6.31 -14.72 2.83
CA GLU A 117 -6.69 -16.12 2.95
C GLU A 117 -7.57 -16.52 1.77
N LEU A 118 -7.13 -17.49 0.98
CA LEU A 118 -7.90 -18.08 -0.11
C LEU A 118 -8.48 -19.40 0.37
N ALA A 119 -9.81 -19.49 0.37
CA ALA A 119 -10.53 -20.71 0.72
C ALA A 119 -11.29 -21.26 -0.50
N ASN A 120 -11.35 -22.58 -0.60
CA ASN A 120 -12.19 -23.34 -1.54
C ASN A 120 -13.27 -24.05 -0.71
N GLY A 121 -14.51 -23.55 -0.71
CA GLY A 121 -15.62 -24.21 0.00
C GLY A 121 -15.42 -24.43 1.51
N GLY A 122 -14.45 -23.77 2.13
CA GLY A 122 -14.05 -23.93 3.54
C GLY A 122 -12.65 -24.51 3.76
N ASP A 123 -12.03 -25.11 2.74
CA ASP A 123 -10.65 -25.60 2.80
C ASP A 123 -9.66 -24.53 2.35
N GLU A 124 -8.59 -24.34 3.10
CA GLU A 124 -7.59 -23.34 2.79
C GLU A 124 -6.65 -23.77 1.67
N ARG A 125 -6.39 -22.85 0.73
CA ARG A 125 -5.49 -23.07 -0.40
C ARG A 125 -4.28 -22.14 -0.35
N LEU A 126 -4.44 -20.96 0.22
CA LEU A 126 -3.35 -20.01 0.40
C LEU A 126 -3.61 -19.17 1.65
N VAL A 127 -2.60 -19.02 2.49
CA VAL A 127 -2.62 -18.16 3.68
C VAL A 127 -1.42 -17.22 3.62
N THR A 128 -1.56 -16.01 4.18
CA THR A 128 -0.39 -15.15 4.40
C THR A 128 0.49 -15.73 5.50
N ASP A 129 1.72 -16.05 5.13
CA ASP A 129 2.75 -16.66 5.97
C ASP A 129 4.16 -16.23 5.51
N GLU A 130 5.19 -16.88 6.01
CA GLU A 130 6.60 -16.59 5.69
C GLU A 130 7.00 -16.94 4.23
N SER A 131 6.16 -17.66 3.48
CA SER A 131 6.42 -17.97 2.06
C SER A 131 6.27 -16.76 1.14
N TRP A 132 5.53 -15.74 1.60
CA TRP A 132 5.27 -14.54 0.84
C TRP A 132 6.52 -13.66 0.76
N ARG A 133 6.76 -13.12 -0.43
CA ARG A 133 7.85 -12.18 -0.66
C ARG A 133 7.32 -10.77 -0.50
N ILE A 134 7.95 -9.99 0.36
CA ILE A 134 7.62 -8.59 0.59
C ILE A 134 8.86 -7.74 0.33
N THR A 135 8.72 -6.63 -0.38
CA THR A 135 9.77 -5.65 -0.56
C THR A 135 9.20 -4.25 -0.58
N GLU A 136 9.98 -3.27 -0.12
CA GLU A 136 9.62 -1.86 -0.22
C GLU A 136 9.59 -1.44 -1.70
N ALA A 137 8.55 -0.70 -2.08
CA ALA A 137 8.42 -0.17 -3.44
C ALA A 137 9.12 1.20 -3.53
N ASP A 138 10.06 1.33 -4.46
CA ASP A 138 10.80 2.55 -4.78
C ASP A 138 10.11 3.44 -5.83
N ALA A 139 8.99 2.99 -6.40
CA ALA A 139 8.25 3.70 -7.44
C ALA A 139 7.45 4.92 -6.92
N TRP A 140 7.30 5.08 -5.60
CA TRP A 140 6.58 6.19 -4.98
C TRP A 140 7.48 7.02 -4.06
N GLU A 141 7.38 8.34 -4.20
CA GLU A 141 8.03 9.28 -3.28
C GLU A 141 7.39 9.25 -1.90
N ARG A 142 8.20 9.07 -0.85
CA ARG A 142 7.75 9.04 0.55
C ARG A 142 7.50 10.44 1.12
N ASP A 143 8.45 11.36 0.92
CA ASP A 143 8.37 12.76 1.43
C ASP A 143 7.44 13.61 0.56
N THR A 144 6.16 13.24 0.57
CA THR A 144 5.10 14.06 0.01
C THR A 144 4.58 15.03 1.06
N PHE A 145 4.08 16.17 0.62
CA PHE A 145 3.46 17.13 1.51
C PHE A 145 2.19 16.56 2.14
N GLU A 146 2.17 16.43 3.46
CA GLU A 146 0.95 16.10 4.20
C GLU A 146 0.00 17.30 4.16
N THR A 147 -1.00 17.24 3.27
CA THR A 147 -2.05 18.26 3.24
C THR A 147 -3.03 17.99 4.37
N SER A 148 -2.81 18.63 5.50
CA SER A 148 -3.83 18.70 6.55
C SER A 148 -4.85 19.77 6.17
N PHE A 149 -6.10 19.38 5.95
CA PHE A 149 -7.18 20.31 5.54
C PHE A 149 -7.48 21.43 6.56
N ASN A 150 -6.96 21.31 7.79
CA ASN A 150 -7.14 22.29 8.87
C ASN A 150 -5.82 22.84 9.47
N GLN A 151 -4.65 22.55 8.90
CA GLN A 151 -3.42 23.27 9.29
C GLN A 151 -2.99 24.19 8.15
N ARG A 152 -2.49 25.37 8.51
CA ARG A 152 -1.85 26.27 7.54
C ARG A 152 -0.73 25.49 6.86
N PRO A 153 -0.60 25.53 5.53
CA PRO A 153 0.52 24.90 4.86
C PRO A 153 1.80 25.39 5.53
N ARG A 154 2.64 24.47 6.00
CA ARG A 154 4.00 24.85 6.37
C ARG A 154 4.66 25.30 5.08
N ILE A 155 4.78 26.60 4.88
CA ILE A 155 5.55 27.16 3.77
C ILE A 155 7.00 26.72 4.03
N ARG A 156 7.42 25.62 3.42
CA ARG A 156 8.85 25.26 3.34
C ARG A 156 9.46 26.33 2.45
N ASN A 157 10.30 27.20 3.02
CA ASN A 157 11.09 28.16 2.26
C ASN A 157 12.21 27.41 1.49
N THR A 158 11.86 26.62 0.48
CA THR A 158 12.84 26.07 -0.46
C THR A 158 13.15 27.12 -1.52
N THR A 159 14.00 28.08 -1.17
CA THR A 159 14.83 28.74 -2.19
C THR A 159 16.00 27.82 -2.50
N THR A 160 15.75 26.82 -3.34
CA THR A 160 16.80 26.29 -4.22
C THR A 160 16.18 26.14 -5.59
N GLN A 161 16.06 27.28 -6.27
CA GLN A 161 15.91 27.30 -7.70
C GLN A 161 17.20 26.68 -8.26
N ASP A 162 17.09 25.50 -8.85
CA ASP A 162 18.12 24.79 -9.58
C ASP A 162 18.79 25.75 -10.59
N ARG A 163 19.92 26.35 -10.18
CA ARG A 163 20.80 27.07 -11.09
C ARG A 163 21.64 26.03 -11.79
N ARG A 164 21.12 25.50 -12.90
CA ARG A 164 21.94 24.84 -13.92
C ARG A 164 23.11 25.78 -14.25
N PRO A 165 24.38 25.32 -14.26
CA PRO A 165 25.47 26.15 -14.70
C PRO A 165 25.37 26.32 -16.21
N THR A 166 24.80 27.43 -16.67
CA THR A 166 24.95 27.84 -18.08
C THR A 166 26.38 28.33 -18.26
N GLY A 167 27.19 27.49 -18.90
CA GLY A 167 28.51 27.87 -19.36
C GLY A 167 28.44 28.99 -20.41
N GLY A 168 29.44 29.88 -20.35
CA GLY A 168 29.89 30.71 -21.47
C GLY A 168 29.28 32.10 -21.56
N LEU A 169 30.07 33.12 -21.23
CA LEU A 169 30.63 34.07 -22.20
C LEU A 169 31.52 35.08 -21.47
N LYS A 170 32.83 35.01 -21.73
CA LYS A 170 33.77 36.10 -21.40
C LYS A 170 33.42 37.31 -22.27
N SER A 171 33.35 38.48 -21.66
CA SER A 171 33.49 39.74 -22.40
C SER A 171 34.53 40.60 -21.69
N ASP A 172 35.58 40.92 -22.45
CA ASP A 172 36.61 41.89 -22.13
C ASP A 172 35.99 43.28 -21.93
N SER A 173 36.49 44.04 -20.96
CA SER A 173 36.45 45.50 -21.05
C SER A 173 37.73 46.10 -20.48
N THR A 174 38.53 46.59 -21.41
CA THR A 174 39.63 47.54 -21.22
C THR A 174 39.10 48.82 -20.57
N THR A 175 39.75 49.34 -19.54
CA THR A 175 39.84 50.78 -19.29
C THR A 175 41.14 51.08 -18.56
N GLY A 176 42.07 51.71 -19.27
CA GLY A 176 43.19 52.42 -18.67
C GLY A 176 42.80 53.84 -18.28
N THR A 177 43.61 54.44 -17.39
CA THR A 177 43.88 55.86 -17.04
C THR A 177 44.08 55.87 -15.52
N GLY A 178 45.14 56.32 -14.86
CA GLY A 178 46.23 57.24 -15.21
C GLY A 178 46.55 58.05 -13.94
N VAL A 179 47.49 57.55 -13.12
CA VAL A 179 48.62 58.24 -12.46
C VAL A 179 48.45 59.67 -11.86
N LEU A 180 48.64 59.73 -10.52
CA LEU A 180 49.36 60.74 -9.68
C LEU A 180 48.68 62.06 -9.24
N PRO A 181 49.17 62.76 -8.18
CA PRO A 181 50.44 62.60 -7.42
C PRO A 181 50.39 61.84 -6.09
#